data_AF-A0A822BM18-F1
#
_entry.id   AF-A0A822BM18-F1
#
_cell.length_a   1.000
_cell.length_b   1.000
_cell.length_c   1.000
_cell.angle_alpha   90.00
_cell.angle_beta   90.00
_cell.angle_gamma   90.00
#
_symmetry.space_group_name_H-M   'P 1'
#
loop_
_entity.id
_entity.type
_entity.pdbx_description
1 polymer ?
#
loop_
_entity_poly.entity_id
_entity_poly.type
_entity_poly.pdbx_seq_one_letter_code
_entity_poly.pdbx_strand_id
1 'polypeptide(L)'
;MFMCKGRCVYHGPPKDVVPYFATQGYQCEQYDNPADYALDVLIDISRKPDTLIKLNNIYNTTNANVLALRYTQESLTSTENIEQERREYKVEAARSIRAEIFYLSQRILRNAVRNPALALSQTLVSIVLGLLAGLLFYDLKRTVEPGVQNRLGAIFFIIMSQTFSNVTAIEPLISESVLFIHERVSGYYRIFTFFIAKLVCDLLPMRVIPATLFSVISYFMIGFTRTGGQFFIFLLTVFMTGLFGSALCFFMAATIHVFGKITGFL
;
A
#
# COMPACT_ATOMS: atom_id res chain seq x y z
N MET A 1 28.46 -15.24 -1.99
CA MET A 1 28.67 -14.68 -0.63
C MET A 1 27.82 -15.49 0.34
N PHE A 2 28.40 -15.94 1.45
CA PHE A 2 27.71 -16.71 2.48
C PHE A 2 27.69 -15.93 3.79
N MET A 3 26.50 -15.78 4.37
CA MET A 3 26.27 -15.03 5.60
C MET A 3 25.54 -15.89 6.63
N CYS A 4 25.87 -15.70 7.91
CA CYS A 4 25.17 -16.32 9.03
C CYS A 4 24.93 -15.27 10.12
N LYS A 5 23.68 -15.13 10.60
CA LYS A 5 23.26 -14.15 11.62
C LYS A 5 23.77 -12.72 11.36
N GLY A 6 23.71 -12.27 10.10
CA GLY A 6 24.15 -10.94 9.68
C GLY A 6 25.67 -10.75 9.60
N ARG A 7 26.47 -11.80 9.78
CA ARG A 7 27.93 -11.77 9.63
C ARG A 7 28.36 -12.49 8.36
N CYS A 8 29.30 -11.92 7.63
CA CYS A 8 29.89 -12.56 6.46
C CYS A 8 30.88 -13.63 6.89
N VAL A 9 30.65 -14.87 6.44
CA VAL A 9 31.51 -16.02 6.75
C VAL A 9 32.44 -16.33 5.60
N TYR A 10 31.97 -16.10 4.36
CA TYR A 10 32.78 -16.27 3.15
C TYR A 10 32.29 -15.35 2.02
N HIS A 11 33.24 -14.78 1.28
CA HIS A 11 33.00 -13.98 0.09
C HIS A 11 34.16 -14.22 -0.88
N GLY A 12 33.86 -14.60 -2.11
CA GLY A 12 34.89 -15.00 -3.07
C GLY A 12 34.34 -15.92 -4.17
N PRO A 13 35.22 -16.42 -5.05
CA PRO A 13 34.86 -17.28 -6.17
C PRO A 13 34.24 -18.62 -5.71
N PRO A 14 33.21 -19.15 -6.40
CA PRO A 14 32.57 -20.41 -6.02
C PRO A 14 33.54 -21.61 -5.90
N LYS A 15 34.65 -21.60 -6.66
CA LYS A 15 35.65 -22.68 -6.66
C LYS A 15 36.40 -22.82 -5.34
N ASP A 16 36.54 -21.72 -4.58
CA ASP A 16 37.36 -21.70 -3.37
C ASP A 16 36.54 -21.96 -2.10
N VAL A 17 35.22 -22.16 -2.23
CA VAL A 17 34.30 -22.38 -1.11
C VAL A 17 34.63 -23.67 -0.34
N VAL A 18 34.74 -24.79 -1.05
CA VAL A 18 35.04 -26.10 -0.43
C VAL A 18 36.45 -26.13 0.19
N PRO A 19 37.52 -25.69 -0.50
CA PRO A 19 38.84 -25.56 0.11
C PRO A 19 38.85 -24.66 1.35
N TYR A 20 38.11 -23.54 1.33
CA TYR A 20 38.03 -22.63 2.47
C TYR A 20 37.44 -23.31 3.70
N PHE A 21 36.27 -23.95 3.58
CA PHE A 21 35.65 -24.65 4.71
C PHE A 21 36.44 -25.89 5.16
N ALA A 22 37.17 -26.53 4.23
CA ALA A 22 38.13 -27.60 4.56
C ALA A 22 39.26 -27.13 5.48
N THR A 23 39.80 -25.92 5.31
CA THR A 23 40.81 -25.36 6.25
C THR A 23 40.26 -25.15 7.66
N GLN A 24 38.94 -25.04 7.80
CA GLN A 24 38.27 -24.79 9.08
C GLN A 24 37.77 -26.09 9.74
N GLY A 25 38.07 -27.26 9.14
CA GLY A 25 37.74 -28.57 9.68
C GLY A 25 36.44 -29.17 9.16
N TYR A 26 35.78 -28.56 8.18
CA TYR A 26 34.59 -29.12 7.54
C TYR A 26 34.98 -29.85 6.26
N GLN A 27 34.59 -31.11 6.09
CA GLN A 27 34.87 -31.89 4.88
C GLN A 27 33.61 -32.01 4.03
N CYS A 28 33.72 -31.80 2.73
CA CYS A 28 32.62 -32.03 1.79
C CYS A 28 32.64 -33.50 1.37
N GLU A 29 31.48 -34.16 1.39
CA GLU A 29 31.36 -35.55 0.94
C GLU A 29 31.53 -35.64 -0.59
N GLN A 30 32.01 -36.79 -1.08
CA GLN A 30 32.08 -37.04 -2.51
C GLN A 30 30.64 -37.13 -3.05
N TYR A 31 30.35 -36.37 -4.10
CA TYR A 31 29.03 -36.23 -4.76
C TYR A 31 28.01 -35.31 -4.09
N ASP A 32 28.40 -34.59 -3.02
CA ASP A 32 27.53 -33.56 -2.46
C ASP A 32 27.61 -32.25 -3.25
N ASN A 33 26.52 -31.47 -3.25
CA ASN A 33 26.46 -30.18 -3.90
C ASN A 33 27.24 -29.15 -3.05
N PRO A 34 28.30 -28.52 -3.58
CA PRO A 34 29.10 -27.54 -2.83
C PRO A 34 28.31 -26.38 -2.21
N ALA A 35 27.19 -25.99 -2.83
CA ALA A 35 26.32 -24.95 -2.31
C ALA A 35 25.47 -25.43 -1.11
N ASP A 36 25.03 -26.68 -1.13
CA ASP A 36 24.22 -27.29 -0.06
C ASP A 36 25.11 -27.61 1.15
N TYR A 37 26.27 -28.23 0.88
CA TYR A 37 27.35 -28.39 1.85
C TYR A 37 27.69 -27.08 2.59
N ALA A 38 27.84 -25.97 1.86
CA ALA A 38 28.14 -24.68 2.48
C ALA A 38 26.98 -24.17 3.36
N LEU A 39 25.72 -24.42 2.98
CA LEU A 39 24.56 -24.07 3.79
C LEU A 39 24.47 -24.94 5.06
N ASP A 40 24.74 -26.23 4.97
CA ASP A 40 24.76 -27.15 6.12
C ASP A 40 25.83 -26.75 7.14
N VAL A 41 27.02 -26.38 6.66
CA VAL A 41 28.07 -25.82 7.51
C VAL A 41 27.58 -24.54 8.20
N LEU A 42 26.90 -23.63 7.50
CA LEU A 42 26.35 -22.41 8.10
C LEU A 42 25.24 -22.70 9.12
N ILE A 43 24.43 -23.74 8.92
CA ILE A 43 23.39 -24.17 9.86
C ILE A 43 24.04 -24.71 11.16
N ASP A 44 25.09 -25.53 11.07
CA ASP A 44 25.83 -26.01 12.25
C ASP A 44 26.52 -24.84 12.98
N ILE A 45 27.15 -23.92 12.24
CA ILE A 45 27.76 -22.70 12.80
C ILE A 45 26.71 -21.82 13.47
N SER A 46 25.49 -21.71 12.92
CA SER A 46 24.42 -20.90 13.51
C SER A 46 24.01 -21.37 14.91
N ARG A 47 24.11 -22.68 15.17
CA ARG A 47 23.80 -23.30 16.48
C ARG A 47 24.90 -23.06 17.51
N LYS A 48 26.14 -22.77 17.10
CA LYS A 48 27.30 -22.60 17.96
C LYS A 48 27.87 -21.16 17.83
N PRO A 49 27.54 -20.23 18.76
CA PRO A 49 27.91 -18.82 18.61
C PRO A 49 29.44 -18.58 18.65
N ASP A 50 30.19 -19.40 19.39
CA ASP A 50 31.64 -19.23 19.54
C ASP A 50 32.40 -19.54 18.24
N THR A 51 31.98 -20.58 17.51
CA THR A 51 32.53 -20.90 16.18
C THR A 51 32.19 -19.83 15.17
N LEU A 52 30.98 -19.26 15.21
CA LEU A 52 30.61 -18.14 14.34
C LEU A 52 31.51 -16.92 14.56
N ILE A 53 31.80 -16.57 15.81
CA ILE A 53 32.70 -15.46 16.15
C ILE A 53 34.12 -15.77 15.64
N LYS A 54 34.61 -16.99 15.86
CA LYS A 54 35.93 -17.43 15.40
C LYS A 54 36.06 -17.34 13.87
N LEU A 55 35.10 -17.87 13.13
CA LEU A 55 35.08 -17.85 11.67
C LEU A 55 34.97 -16.43 11.11
N ASN A 56 34.14 -15.58 11.70
CA ASN A 56 34.04 -14.17 11.32
C ASN A 56 35.36 -13.41 11.57
N ASN A 57 36.06 -13.71 12.66
CA ASN A 57 37.37 -13.10 12.95
C ASN A 57 38.45 -13.60 11.98
N ILE A 58 38.44 -14.89 11.63
CA ILE A 58 39.34 -15.47 10.63
C ILE A 58 39.08 -14.86 9.25
N TYR A 59 37.81 -14.75 8.86
CA TYR A 59 37.40 -14.08 7.62
C TYR A 59 37.89 -12.62 7.59
N ASN A 60 37.67 -11.88 8.68
CA ASN A 60 38.10 -10.48 8.80
C ASN A 60 39.63 -10.32 8.74
N THR A 61 40.38 -11.28 9.30
CA THR A 61 41.85 -11.21 9.34
C THR A 61 42.48 -11.64 8.02
N THR A 62 41.95 -12.70 7.41
CA THR A 62 42.57 -13.37 6.26
C THR A 62 42.12 -12.77 4.94
N ASN A 63 40.82 -12.50 4.83
CA ASN A 63 40.17 -12.23 3.55
C ASN A 63 39.51 -10.84 3.48
N ALA A 64 39.11 -10.22 4.60
CA ALA A 64 38.48 -8.90 4.51
C ALA A 64 39.45 -7.82 4.01
N ASN A 65 40.75 -7.86 4.32
CA ASN A 65 41.71 -6.87 3.81
C ASN A 65 42.07 -7.10 2.34
N VAL A 66 42.28 -8.35 1.92
CA VAL A 66 42.66 -8.70 0.54
C VAL A 66 41.47 -8.57 -0.41
N LEU A 67 40.27 -9.01 0.02
CA LEU A 67 39.04 -8.78 -0.72
C LEU A 67 38.69 -7.30 -0.69
N ALA A 68 38.75 -6.57 0.44
CA ALA A 68 38.50 -5.12 0.41
C ALA A 68 39.43 -4.40 -0.57
N LEU A 69 40.71 -4.78 -0.66
CA LEU A 69 41.64 -4.20 -1.64
C LEU A 69 41.29 -4.59 -3.10
N ARG A 70 40.95 -5.86 -3.36
CA ARG A 70 40.51 -6.32 -4.69
C ARG A 70 39.17 -5.71 -5.11
N TYR A 71 38.20 -5.67 -4.21
CA TYR A 71 36.96 -4.93 -4.37
C TYR A 71 37.22 -3.44 -4.53
N THR A 72 38.18 -2.82 -3.84
CA THR A 72 38.49 -1.40 -4.03
C THR A 72 39.12 -1.15 -5.40
N GLN A 73 40.02 -2.02 -5.89
CA GLN A 73 40.61 -1.89 -7.23
C GLN A 73 39.63 -2.21 -8.37
N GLU A 74 38.86 -3.30 -8.28
CA GLU A 74 37.81 -3.62 -9.26
C GLU A 74 36.67 -2.61 -9.18
N SER A 75 36.28 -2.15 -7.99
CA SER A 75 35.23 -1.14 -7.84
C SER A 75 35.70 0.22 -8.33
N LEU A 76 36.93 0.70 -8.12
CA LEU A 76 37.32 2.02 -8.67
C LEU A 76 37.25 2.06 -10.21
N THR A 77 37.69 0.98 -10.87
CA THR A 77 37.70 0.87 -12.34
C THR A 77 36.29 0.61 -12.92
N SER A 78 35.40 -0.03 -12.16
CA SER A 78 34.02 -0.31 -12.57
C SER A 78 33.04 0.78 -12.13
N THR A 79 33.31 1.49 -11.04
CA THR A 79 32.41 2.50 -10.44
C THR A 79 32.41 3.78 -11.26
N GLU A 80 33.48 4.17 -11.93
CA GLU A 80 33.45 5.31 -12.85
C GLU A 80 32.50 5.07 -14.04
N ASN A 81 32.55 3.86 -14.63
CA ASN A 81 31.65 3.45 -15.72
C ASN A 81 30.21 3.21 -15.22
N ILE A 82 30.03 2.58 -14.06
CA ILE A 82 28.72 2.32 -13.44
C ILE A 82 28.10 3.61 -12.88
N GLU A 83 28.88 4.61 -12.43
CA GLU A 83 28.35 5.92 -12.02
C GLU A 83 27.91 6.75 -13.21
N GLN A 84 28.61 6.68 -14.34
CA GLN A 84 28.15 7.29 -15.59
C GLN A 84 26.86 6.61 -16.08
N GLU A 85 26.81 5.29 -16.19
CA GLU A 85 25.58 4.54 -16.54
C GLU A 85 24.45 4.79 -15.52
N ARG A 86 24.75 4.81 -14.22
CA ARG A 86 23.75 5.07 -13.17
C ARG A 86 23.25 6.52 -13.20
N ARG A 87 24.09 7.50 -13.56
CA ARG A 87 23.65 8.89 -13.77
C ARG A 87 22.78 9.00 -15.01
N GLU A 88 23.16 8.33 -16.11
CA GLU A 88 22.38 8.28 -17.35
C GLU A 88 21.01 7.61 -17.11
N TYR A 89 20.97 6.50 -16.37
CA TYR A 89 19.75 5.80 -15.95
C TYR A 89 18.92 6.58 -14.92
N LYS A 90 19.55 7.33 -14.00
CA LYS A 90 18.85 8.24 -13.06
C LYS A 90 18.23 9.44 -13.78
N VAL A 91 18.87 9.93 -14.84
CA VAL A 91 18.38 11.06 -15.65
C VAL A 91 17.23 10.60 -16.55
N GLU A 92 17.26 9.39 -17.11
CA GLU A 92 16.10 8.77 -17.77
C GLU A 92 14.94 8.43 -16.80
N ALA A 93 15.26 8.16 -15.53
CA ALA A 93 14.25 7.98 -14.48
C ALA A 93 13.61 9.30 -14.01
N ALA A 94 14.05 10.47 -14.48
CA ALA A 94 13.34 11.75 -14.28
C ALA A 94 12.09 11.83 -15.19
N ARG A 95 11.19 10.86 -15.01
CA ARG A 95 9.95 10.76 -15.77
C ARG A 95 9.01 11.92 -15.43
N SER A 96 8.25 12.35 -16.43
CA SER A 96 7.24 13.40 -16.25
C SER A 96 6.14 12.93 -15.30
N ILE A 97 5.88 13.72 -14.26
CA ILE A 97 4.79 13.51 -13.28
C ILE A 97 3.44 13.29 -13.97
N ARG A 98 3.22 13.94 -15.12
CA ARG A 98 1.97 13.80 -15.90
C ARG A 98 1.82 12.41 -16.49
N ALA A 99 2.91 11.86 -17.03
CA ALA A 99 2.90 10.51 -17.58
C ALA A 99 2.67 9.47 -16.48
N GLU A 100 3.33 9.62 -15.32
CA GLU A 100 3.09 8.75 -14.16
C GLU A 100 1.62 8.73 -13.75
N ILE A 101 1.01 9.91 -13.58
CA ILE A 101 -0.41 10.04 -13.21
C ILE A 101 -1.29 9.39 -14.28
N PHE A 102 -1.04 9.63 -15.57
CA PHE A 102 -1.85 9.07 -16.66
C PHE A 102 -1.84 7.53 -16.65
N TYR A 103 -0.66 6.92 -16.58
CA TYR A 103 -0.55 5.45 -16.57
C TYR A 103 -1.15 4.83 -15.30
N LEU A 104 -0.94 5.45 -14.13
CA LEU A 104 -1.56 4.98 -12.89
C LEU A 104 -3.08 5.12 -12.92
N SER A 105 -3.59 6.26 -13.36
CA SER A 105 -5.02 6.51 -13.52
C SER A 105 -5.66 5.49 -14.46
N GLN A 106 -5.03 5.20 -15.61
CA GLN A 106 -5.52 4.19 -16.53
C GLN A 106 -5.55 2.78 -15.88
N ARG A 107 -4.51 2.42 -15.13
CA ARG A 107 -4.44 1.15 -14.40
C ARG A 107 -5.56 1.05 -13.37
N ILE A 108 -5.69 2.07 -12.52
CA ILE A 108 -6.68 2.14 -11.44
C ILE A 108 -8.10 2.04 -12.03
N LEU A 109 -8.38 2.79 -13.10
CA LEU A 109 -9.69 2.74 -13.75
C LEU A 109 -9.98 1.37 -14.37
N ARG A 110 -8.99 0.72 -15.02
CA ARG A 110 -9.15 -0.65 -15.51
C ARG A 110 -9.40 -1.64 -14.38
N ASN A 111 -8.74 -1.46 -13.23
CA ASN A 111 -8.96 -2.31 -12.06
C ASN A 111 -10.38 -2.14 -11.51
N ALA A 112 -10.84 -0.89 -11.37
CA ALA A 112 -12.20 -0.57 -10.94
C ALA A 112 -13.27 -1.16 -11.86
N VAL A 113 -13.08 -1.09 -13.18
CA VAL A 113 -14.03 -1.64 -14.16
C VAL A 113 -14.03 -3.18 -14.16
N ARG A 114 -12.85 -3.81 -13.98
CA ARG A 114 -12.73 -5.28 -13.97
C ARG A 114 -13.24 -5.91 -12.69
N ASN A 115 -13.27 -5.18 -11.58
CA ASN A 115 -13.75 -5.68 -10.30
C ASN A 115 -14.96 -4.87 -9.80
N PRO A 116 -16.13 -5.01 -10.45
CA PRO A 116 -17.32 -4.23 -10.13
C PRO A 116 -18.01 -4.69 -8.84
N ALA A 117 -17.60 -5.80 -8.23
CA ALA A 117 -18.29 -6.40 -7.08
C ALA A 117 -18.40 -5.41 -5.90
N LEU A 118 -17.33 -4.68 -5.61
CA LEU A 118 -17.31 -3.67 -4.55
C LEU A 118 -18.23 -2.48 -4.89
N ALA A 119 -18.11 -1.97 -6.12
CA ALA A 119 -18.90 -0.84 -6.60
C ALA A 119 -20.40 -1.14 -6.58
N LEU A 120 -20.78 -2.33 -7.05
CA LEU A 120 -22.16 -2.79 -7.14
C LEU A 120 -22.75 -3.03 -5.76
N SER A 121 -21.99 -3.66 -4.86
CA SER A 121 -22.42 -3.88 -3.47
C SER A 121 -22.67 -2.57 -2.73
N GLN A 122 -21.75 -1.60 -2.85
CA GLN A 122 -21.92 -0.28 -2.23
C GLN A 122 -23.11 0.48 -2.82
N THR A 123 -23.26 0.44 -4.14
CA THR A 123 -24.40 1.10 -4.81
C THR A 123 -25.74 0.50 -4.36
N LEU A 124 -25.84 -0.84 -4.28
CA LEU A 124 -27.04 -1.54 -3.83
C LEU A 124 -27.38 -1.20 -2.38
N VAL A 125 -26.39 -1.23 -1.48
CA VAL A 125 -26.57 -0.83 -0.08
C VAL A 125 -27.04 0.62 0.03
N SER A 126 -26.45 1.54 -0.75
CA SER A 126 -26.88 2.94 -0.76
C SER A 126 -28.31 3.13 -1.27
N ILE A 127 -28.74 2.37 -2.28
CA ILE A 127 -30.14 2.42 -2.76
C ILE A 127 -31.09 1.93 -1.66
N VAL A 128 -30.80 0.79 -1.04
CA VAL A 128 -31.63 0.21 0.03
C VAL A 128 -31.71 1.16 1.23
N LEU A 129 -30.58 1.73 1.63
CA LEU A 129 -30.52 2.67 2.75
C LEU A 129 -31.24 3.99 2.43
N GLY A 130 -31.18 4.44 1.18
CA GLY A 130 -31.91 5.63 0.71
C GLY A 130 -33.41 5.42 0.70
N LEU A 131 -33.88 4.24 0.26
CA LEU A 131 -35.29 3.85 0.34
C LEU A 131 -35.76 3.73 1.79
N LEU A 132 -34.95 3.11 2.66
CA LEU A 132 -35.26 2.98 4.08
C LEU A 132 -35.39 4.37 4.74
N ALA A 133 -34.43 5.26 4.48
CA ALA A 133 -34.48 6.64 4.96
C ALA A 133 -35.74 7.38 4.46
N GLY A 134 -36.04 7.23 3.17
CA GLY A 134 -37.20 7.84 2.53
C GLY A 134 -38.54 7.31 3.04
N LEU A 135 -38.63 6.03 3.39
CA LEU A 135 -39.82 5.42 3.98
C LEU A 135 -40.00 5.81 5.45
N LEU A 136 -38.92 5.85 6.22
CA LEU A 136 -38.95 6.18 7.64
C LEU A 136 -39.41 7.62 7.87
N PHE A 137 -38.97 8.52 6.98
CA PHE A 137 -39.31 9.94 6.99
C PHE A 137 -40.18 10.32 5.80
N TYR A 138 -41.17 9.50 5.45
CA TYR A 138 -42.00 9.75 4.28
C TYR A 138 -42.86 11.01 4.42
N ASP A 139 -42.82 11.89 3.41
CA ASP A 139 -43.61 13.11 3.25
C ASP A 139 -43.81 13.94 4.54
N LEU A 140 -42.73 14.59 4.99
CA LEU A 140 -42.78 15.40 6.22
C LEU A 140 -43.70 16.61 6.07
N LYS A 141 -44.81 16.59 6.80
CA LYS A 141 -45.73 17.73 6.95
C LYS A 141 -45.00 18.97 7.47
N ARG A 142 -45.45 20.15 7.05
CA ARG A 142 -44.90 21.46 7.44
C ARG A 142 -45.58 22.02 8.70
N THR A 143 -45.72 21.21 9.74
CA THR A 143 -46.24 21.65 11.05
C THR A 143 -45.08 22.07 11.96
N VAL A 144 -45.33 23.05 12.84
CA VAL A 144 -44.32 23.58 13.78
C VAL A 144 -43.87 22.47 14.75
N GLU A 145 -44.82 21.75 15.32
CA GLU A 145 -44.60 20.51 16.07
C GLU A 145 -45.57 19.45 15.54
N PRO A 146 -45.16 18.18 15.35
CA PRO A 146 -43.83 17.56 15.51
C PRO A 146 -42.91 17.64 14.27
N GLY A 147 -43.21 18.51 13.29
CA GLY A 147 -42.53 18.51 11.99
C GLY A 147 -41.06 18.91 12.02
N VAL A 148 -40.65 19.83 12.90
CA VAL A 148 -39.24 20.28 13.00
C VAL A 148 -38.32 19.17 13.50
N GLN A 149 -38.72 18.44 14.55
CA GLN A 149 -37.95 17.34 15.11
C GLN A 149 -37.74 16.21 14.10
N ASN A 150 -38.79 15.85 13.34
CA ASN A 150 -38.68 14.84 12.29
C ASN A 150 -37.72 15.27 11.17
N ARG A 151 -37.67 16.56 10.80
CA ARG A 151 -36.73 17.08 9.79
C ARG A 151 -35.29 17.01 10.28
N LEU A 152 -35.04 17.38 11.53
CA LEU A 152 -33.72 17.26 12.14
C LEU A 152 -33.27 15.80 12.23
N GLY A 153 -34.17 14.89 12.62
CA GLY A 153 -33.92 13.46 12.64
C GLY A 153 -33.56 12.90 11.25
N ALA A 154 -34.26 13.36 10.20
CA ALA A 154 -33.98 12.95 8.83
C ALA A 154 -32.59 13.40 8.35
N ILE A 155 -32.23 14.67 8.58
CA ILE A 155 -30.91 15.21 8.20
C ILE A 155 -29.80 14.51 8.99
N PHE A 156 -30.00 14.29 10.29
CA PHE A 156 -29.05 13.54 11.12
C PHE A 156 -28.85 12.11 10.59
N PHE A 157 -29.94 11.39 10.29
CA PHE A 157 -29.86 10.03 9.76
C PHE A 157 -29.10 9.97 8.43
N ILE A 158 -29.34 10.94 7.53
CA ILE A 158 -28.65 11.07 6.24
C ILE A 158 -27.13 11.23 6.44
N ILE A 159 -26.71 12.17 7.30
CA ILE A 159 -25.29 12.45 7.57
C ILE A 159 -24.61 11.24 8.22
N MET A 160 -25.26 10.61 9.20
CA MET A 160 -24.74 9.43 9.87
C MET A 160 -24.58 8.26 8.91
N SER A 161 -25.60 7.98 8.09
CA SER A 161 -25.58 6.94 7.06
C SER A 161 -24.43 7.17 6.08
N GLN A 162 -24.24 8.41 5.63
CA GLN A 162 -23.16 8.77 4.72
C GLN A 162 -21.79 8.56 5.37
N THR A 163 -21.63 8.91 6.65
CA THR A 163 -20.37 8.75 7.38
C THR A 163 -19.99 7.28 7.53
N PHE A 164 -20.92 6.42 7.95
CA PHE A 164 -20.68 4.98 8.07
C PHE A 164 -20.38 4.30 6.74
N SER A 165 -21.02 4.74 5.66
CA SER A 165 -20.76 4.20 4.32
C SER A 165 -19.28 4.34 3.92
N ASN A 166 -18.58 5.40 4.37
CA ASN A 166 -17.16 5.62 4.04
C ASN A 166 -16.19 4.66 4.74
N VAL A 167 -16.57 4.01 5.84
CA VAL A 167 -15.70 3.08 6.58
C VAL A 167 -15.26 1.90 5.70
N THR A 168 -16.11 1.50 4.75
CA THR A 168 -15.81 0.47 3.74
C THR A 168 -14.63 0.83 2.82
N ALA A 169 -14.11 2.06 2.86
CA ALA A 169 -12.95 2.49 2.07
C ALA A 169 -11.62 1.93 2.59
N ILE A 170 -11.59 1.45 3.84
CA ILE A 170 -10.36 1.03 4.52
C ILE A 170 -9.79 -0.26 3.90
N GLU A 171 -10.64 -1.26 3.69
CA GLU A 171 -10.22 -2.60 3.23
C GLU A 171 -9.53 -2.58 1.84
N PRO A 172 -10.09 -1.93 0.81
CA PRO A 172 -9.42 -1.85 -0.50
C PRO A 172 -8.06 -1.13 -0.41
N LEU A 173 -7.94 -0.13 0.46
CA LEU A 173 -6.71 0.63 0.63
C LEU A 173 -5.60 -0.22 1.28
N ILE A 174 -5.95 -1.05 2.27
CA ILE A 174 -5.01 -1.97 2.92
C ILE A 174 -4.59 -3.09 1.97
N SER A 175 -5.51 -3.63 1.17
CA SER A 175 -5.16 -4.67 0.20
C SER A 175 -4.16 -4.15 -0.85
N GLU A 176 -4.37 -2.93 -1.36
CA GLU A 176 -3.49 -2.33 -2.37
C GLU A 176 -2.15 -1.83 -1.81
N SER A 177 -2.06 -1.53 -0.51
CA SER A 177 -0.83 -0.98 0.08
C SER A 177 0.35 -1.94 -0.02
N VAL A 178 0.10 -3.25 -0.04
CA VAL A 178 1.13 -4.28 -0.20
C VAL A 178 1.83 -4.15 -1.55
N LEU A 179 1.05 -4.07 -2.64
CA LEU A 179 1.57 -3.87 -3.98
C LEU A 179 2.25 -2.50 -4.09
N PHE A 180 1.64 -1.45 -3.54
CA PHE A 180 2.19 -0.10 -3.57
C PHE A 180 3.59 -0.03 -2.93
N ILE A 181 3.81 -0.70 -1.80
CA ILE A 181 5.12 -0.71 -1.14
C ILE A 181 6.17 -1.42 -2.01
N HIS A 182 5.81 -2.53 -2.64
CA HIS A 182 6.71 -3.25 -3.53
C HIS A 182 7.09 -2.41 -4.77
N GLU A 183 6.10 -1.76 -5.39
CA GLU A 183 6.31 -0.87 -6.53
C GLU A 183 7.13 0.37 -6.15
N ARG A 184 6.94 0.89 -4.94
CA ARG A 184 7.70 2.03 -4.43
C ARG A 184 9.16 1.70 -4.14
N VAL A 185 9.43 0.57 -3.48
CA VAL A 185 10.81 0.12 -3.19
C VAL A 185 11.57 -0.15 -4.48
N SER A 186 10.87 -0.62 -5.51
CA SER A 186 11.42 -0.85 -6.85
C SER A 186 11.57 0.44 -7.68
N GLY A 187 11.10 1.59 -7.19
CA GLY A 187 11.28 2.89 -7.83
C GLY A 187 10.34 3.19 -9.01
N TYR A 188 9.16 2.56 -9.09
CA TYR A 188 8.26 2.73 -10.24
C TYR A 188 7.59 4.11 -10.34
N TYR A 189 7.17 4.71 -9.22
CA TYR A 189 6.48 6.00 -9.18
C TYR A 189 6.58 6.70 -7.82
N ARG A 190 6.24 7.99 -7.78
CA ARG A 190 6.23 8.81 -6.56
C ARG A 190 4.96 8.59 -5.74
N ILE A 191 5.04 8.80 -4.42
CA ILE A 191 3.87 8.69 -3.51
C ILE A 191 2.75 9.66 -3.93
N PHE A 192 3.14 10.89 -4.28
CA PHE A 192 2.21 11.94 -4.64
C PHE A 192 1.41 11.60 -5.91
N THR A 193 2.07 11.04 -6.92
CA THR A 193 1.41 10.66 -8.18
C THR A 193 0.43 9.52 -7.98
N PHE A 194 0.77 8.56 -7.12
CA PHE A 194 -0.16 7.50 -6.70
C PHE A 194 -1.37 8.04 -5.95
N PHE A 195 -1.17 8.90 -4.96
CA PHE A 195 -2.25 9.44 -4.16
C PHE A 195 -3.26 10.22 -5.00
N ILE A 196 -2.79 11.10 -5.89
CA ILE A 196 -3.66 11.88 -6.78
C ILE A 196 -4.42 10.98 -7.75
N ALA A 197 -3.75 10.02 -8.39
CA ALA A 197 -4.39 9.10 -9.33
C ALA A 197 -5.48 8.26 -8.63
N LYS A 198 -5.23 7.79 -7.41
CA LYS A 198 -6.20 7.02 -6.61
C LYS A 198 -7.39 7.88 -6.16
N LEU A 199 -7.14 9.11 -5.70
CA LEU A 199 -8.20 10.04 -5.28
C LEU A 199 -9.15 10.36 -6.44
N VAL A 200 -8.61 10.68 -7.62
CA VAL A 200 -9.42 11.11 -8.77
C VAL A 200 -10.10 9.92 -9.48
N CYS A 201 -9.40 8.82 -9.71
CA CYS A 201 -9.90 7.74 -10.57
C CYS A 201 -10.63 6.62 -9.84
N ASP A 202 -10.44 6.48 -8.54
CA ASP A 202 -11.08 5.42 -7.75
C ASP A 202 -12.05 6.00 -6.72
N LEU A 203 -11.57 6.90 -5.87
CA LEU A 203 -12.38 7.42 -4.77
C LEU A 203 -13.58 8.22 -5.27
N LEU A 204 -13.39 9.15 -6.21
CA LEU A 204 -14.49 9.99 -6.70
C LEU A 204 -15.59 9.15 -7.36
N PRO A 205 -15.37 8.31 -8.38
CA PRO A 205 -16.46 7.55 -9.00
C PRO A 205 -17.16 6.59 -8.03
N MET A 206 -16.38 5.86 -7.22
CA MET A 206 -16.93 4.86 -6.30
C MET A 206 -17.75 5.48 -5.16
N ARG A 207 -17.48 6.73 -4.77
CA ARG A 207 -18.20 7.41 -3.69
C ARG A 207 -19.28 8.36 -4.17
N VAL A 208 -19.06 9.01 -5.31
CA VAL A 208 -20.00 9.98 -5.87
C VAL A 208 -21.27 9.27 -6.33
N ILE A 209 -21.15 8.16 -7.04
CA ILE A 209 -22.32 7.47 -7.60
C ILE A 209 -23.28 6.98 -6.51
N PRO A 210 -22.86 6.21 -5.47
CA PRO A 210 -23.77 5.76 -4.43
C PRO A 210 -24.35 6.92 -3.60
N ALA A 211 -23.56 7.96 -3.32
CA ALA A 211 -24.01 9.13 -2.57
C ALA A 211 -25.07 9.94 -3.35
N THR A 212 -24.92 10.08 -4.68
CA THR A 212 -25.95 10.74 -5.51
C THR A 212 -27.26 9.97 -5.51
N LEU A 213 -27.21 8.65 -5.69
CA LEU A 213 -28.40 7.81 -5.72
C LEU A 213 -29.13 7.84 -4.37
N PHE A 214 -28.40 7.68 -3.27
CA PHE A 214 -28.92 7.83 -1.91
C PHE A 214 -29.58 9.20 -1.71
N SER A 215 -28.92 10.27 -2.15
CA SER A 215 -29.40 11.65 -2.00
C SER A 215 -30.66 11.91 -2.82
N VAL A 216 -30.71 11.45 -4.08
CA VAL A 216 -31.87 11.62 -4.95
C VAL A 216 -33.09 10.89 -4.35
N ILE A 217 -32.93 9.62 -3.97
CA ILE A 217 -34.03 8.82 -3.44
C ILE A 217 -34.55 9.42 -2.12
N SER A 218 -33.66 9.63 -1.14
CA SER A 218 -34.06 10.14 0.18
C SER A 218 -34.66 11.55 0.09
N TYR A 219 -34.07 12.46 -0.69
CA TYR A 219 -34.52 13.85 -0.76
C TYR A 219 -35.95 13.99 -1.31
N PHE A 220 -36.27 13.28 -2.39
CA PHE A 220 -37.60 13.34 -2.99
C PHE A 220 -38.66 12.60 -2.18
N MET A 221 -38.32 11.48 -1.53
CA MET A 221 -39.25 10.73 -0.68
C MET A 221 -39.57 11.45 0.63
N ILE A 222 -38.59 12.13 1.23
CA ILE A 222 -38.76 12.87 2.48
C ILE A 222 -39.67 14.11 2.30
N GLY A 223 -39.78 14.62 1.07
CA GLY A 223 -40.55 15.82 0.79
C GLY A 223 -39.83 17.10 1.22
N PHE A 224 -38.50 17.15 1.03
CA PHE A 224 -37.76 18.41 1.17
C PHE A 224 -38.21 19.45 0.13
N THR A 225 -37.75 20.69 0.31
CA THR A 225 -38.17 21.82 -0.51
C THR A 225 -37.76 21.65 -1.98
N ARG A 226 -38.73 21.60 -2.90
CA ARG A 226 -38.50 21.27 -4.32
C ARG A 226 -37.85 22.39 -5.16
N THR A 227 -37.07 23.27 -4.53
CA THR A 227 -36.33 24.34 -5.22
C THR A 227 -34.96 23.82 -5.63
N GLY A 228 -34.60 23.95 -6.91
CA GLY A 228 -33.35 23.41 -7.45
C GLY A 228 -32.09 23.82 -6.65
N GLY A 229 -31.99 25.08 -6.24
CA GLY A 229 -30.85 25.57 -5.46
C GLY A 229 -30.67 24.85 -4.11
N GLN A 230 -31.76 24.52 -3.42
CA GLN A 230 -31.71 23.85 -2.12
C GLN A 230 -31.34 22.37 -2.26
N PHE A 231 -31.77 21.73 -3.35
CA PHE A 231 -31.33 20.37 -3.69
C PHE A 231 -29.82 20.32 -3.94
N PHE A 232 -29.27 21.26 -4.71
CA PHE A 232 -27.82 21.28 -4.96
C PHE A 232 -26.99 21.58 -3.71
N ILE A 233 -27.47 22.45 -2.82
CA ILE A 233 -26.81 22.70 -1.52
C ILE A 233 -26.83 21.43 -0.65
N PHE A 234 -27.97 20.72 -0.61
CA PHE A 234 -28.08 19.45 0.08
C PHE A 234 -27.11 18.41 -0.48
N LEU A 235 -27.13 18.21 -1.81
CA LEU A 235 -26.26 17.28 -2.51
C LEU A 235 -24.78 17.60 -2.26
N LEU A 236 -24.40 18.88 -2.36
CA LEU A 236 -23.04 19.35 -2.06
C LEU A 236 -22.64 19.03 -0.62
N THR A 237 -23.56 19.21 0.34
CA THR A 237 -23.30 18.94 1.76
C THR A 237 -23.05 17.44 2.00
N VAL A 238 -23.87 16.56 1.40
CA VAL A 238 -23.67 15.11 1.47
C VAL A 238 -22.34 14.70 0.82
N PHE A 239 -21.98 15.29 -0.32
CA PHE A 239 -20.70 15.05 -0.97
C PHE A 239 -19.51 15.48 -0.11
N MET A 240 -19.54 16.70 0.43
CA MET A 240 -18.46 17.20 1.29
C MET A 240 -18.29 16.31 2.52
N THR A 241 -19.40 15.84 3.10
CA THR A 241 -19.38 14.89 4.22
C THR A 241 -18.78 13.55 3.80
N GLY A 242 -19.10 13.05 2.61
CA GLY A 242 -18.50 11.85 2.03
C GLY A 242 -16.98 11.97 1.81
N LEU A 243 -16.53 13.10 1.26
CA LEU A 243 -15.10 13.38 1.05
C LEU A 243 -14.34 13.48 2.38
N PHE A 244 -14.92 14.18 3.36
CA PHE A 244 -14.33 14.30 4.70
C PHE A 244 -14.23 12.94 5.40
N GLY A 245 -15.31 12.15 5.39
CA GLY A 245 -15.31 10.80 5.95
C GLY A 245 -14.29 9.88 5.27
N SER A 246 -14.16 9.98 3.94
CA SER A 246 -13.14 9.22 3.19
C SER A 246 -11.71 9.64 3.54
N ALA A 247 -11.46 10.93 3.68
CA ALA A 247 -10.14 11.44 4.09
C ALA A 247 -9.76 10.94 5.50
N LEU A 248 -10.70 10.92 6.45
CA LEU A 248 -10.49 10.35 7.77
C LEU A 248 -10.19 8.85 7.71
N CYS A 249 -10.94 8.09 6.91
CA CYS A 249 -10.71 6.66 6.74
C CYS A 249 -9.33 6.37 6.14
N PHE A 250 -8.88 7.16 5.17
CA PHE A 250 -7.54 7.04 4.60
C PHE A 250 -6.44 7.38 5.60
N PHE A 251 -6.65 8.41 6.42
CA PHE A 251 -5.73 8.73 7.51
C PHE A 251 -5.63 7.56 8.52
N MET A 252 -6.77 6.99 8.92
CA MET A 252 -6.81 5.82 9.80
C MET A 252 -6.13 4.60 9.17
N ALA A 253 -6.44 4.27 7.91
CA ALA A 253 -5.86 3.13 7.21
C ALA A 253 -4.32 3.26 7.07
N ALA A 254 -3.83 4.45 6.74
CA ALA A 254 -2.39 4.73 6.70
C ALA A 254 -1.74 4.54 8.09
N THR A 255 -2.41 4.98 9.15
CA THR A 255 -1.94 4.83 10.53
C THR A 255 -1.91 3.37 10.96
N ILE A 256 -3.00 2.63 10.75
CA ILE A 256 -3.11 1.19 11.10
C ILE A 256 -2.05 0.37 10.38
N HIS A 257 -1.80 0.64 9.09
CA HIS A 257 -0.79 -0.08 8.33
C HIS A 257 0.64 0.18 8.86
N VAL A 258 0.92 1.41 9.34
CA VAL A 258 2.19 1.73 9.99
C VAL A 258 2.30 1.01 11.33
N PHE A 259 1.25 1.06 12.16
CA PHE A 259 1.24 0.39 13.46
C PHE A 259 1.33 -1.13 13.35
N GLY A 260 0.57 -1.77 12.46
CA GLY A 260 0.57 -3.23 12.26
C GLY A 260 1.95 -3.77 11.86
N LYS A 261 2.69 -3.03 11.03
CA LYS A 261 4.08 -3.36 10.69
C LYS A 261 5.07 -3.14 11.83
N ILE A 262 4.87 -2.13 12.66
CA ILE A 262 5.73 -1.85 13.82
C ILE A 262 5.52 -2.89 14.93
N THR A 263 4.28 -3.34 15.14
CA THR A 263 3.96 -4.33 16.18
C THR A 263 4.06 -5.78 15.72
N GLY A 264 4.34 -6.03 14.43
CA GLY A 264 4.50 -7.37 13.86
C GLY A 264 3.21 -8.18 13.76
N PHE A 265 2.05 -7.53 13.84
CA PHE A 265 0.74 -8.18 13.71
C PHE A 265 0.27 -8.33 12.26
N LEU A 266 0.97 -7.71 11.30
CA LEU A 266 0.65 -7.69 9.87
C LEU A 266 1.92 -7.65 9.02
#